data_AF-G2GYG6-F1
#
_entry.id   AF-G2GYG6-F1
#
_cell.length_a   1.000
_cell.length_b   1.000
_cell.length_c   1.000
_cell.angle_alpha   90.00
_cell.angle_beta   90.00
_cell.angle_gamma   90.00
#
_symmetry.space_group_name_H-M   'P 1'
#
loop_
_entity.id
_entity.type
_entity.pdbx_description
1 polymer ?
#
loop_
_entity_poly.entity_id
_entity_poly.type
_entity_poly.pdbx_seq_one_letter_code
_entity_poly.pdbx_strand_id
1 'polypeptide(L)' 'MLNNVVIIDNIIVRQDVFERYCLSDLHKAADKQDRHQPAF' A
#
# COMPACT_ATOMS: atom_id res chain seq x y z
N MET A 1 -13.58 -5.94 15.86
CA MET A 1 -12.39 -5.39 15.19
C MET A 1 -12.07 -6.31 14.03
N LEU A 2 -12.46 -5.96 12.80
CA LEU A 2 -12.05 -6.70 11.60
C LEU A 2 -10.71 -6.13 11.13
N ASN A 3 -9.64 -6.89 11.27
CA ASN A 3 -8.37 -6.57 10.64
C ASN A 3 -8.41 -7.15 9.22
N ASN A 4 -8.88 -6.37 8.25
CA ASN A 4 -8.83 -6.82 6.86
C ASN A 4 -7.41 -6.63 6.32
N VAL A 5 -6.94 -7.65 5.62
CA VAL A 5 -5.64 -7.63 4.95
C VAL A 5 -5.89 -7.54 3.46
N VAL A 6 -5.27 -6.56 2.81
CA VAL A 6 -5.31 -6.41 1.36
C VAL A 6 -3.91 -6.69 0.81
N ILE A 7 -3.83 -7.39 -0.31
CA ILE A 7 -2.57 -7.64 -1.01
C ILE A 7 -2.57 -6.84 -2.31
N ILE A 8 -1.60 -5.95 -2.48
CA ILE A 8 -1.40 -5.13 -3.69
C ILE A 8 0.02 -5.38 -4.18
N ASP A 9 0.21 -5.80 -5.44
CA ASP A 9 1.55 -6.02 -6.04
C ASP A 9 2.52 -6.82 -5.15
N ASN A 10 1.97 -7.87 -4.52
CA ASN A 10 2.65 -8.76 -3.59
C ASN A 10 3.11 -8.10 -2.28
N ILE A 11 2.55 -6.94 -1.93
CA ILE A 11 2.75 -6.23 -0.67
C ILE A 11 1.49 -6.36 0.19
N ILE A 12 1.70 -6.74 1.43
CA ILE A 12 0.65 -6.85 2.44
C ILE A 12 0.36 -5.44 2.97
N VAL A 13 -0.86 -4.97 2.76
CA VAL A 13 -1.35 -3.67 3.25
C VAL A 13 -2.26 -3.93 4.44
N ARG A 14 -1.85 -3.42 5.61
CA ARG A 14 -2.57 -3.59 6.86
C ARG A 14 -3.62 -2.49 7.03
N GLN A 15 -4.76 -2.86 7.59
CA GLN A 15 -5.82 -1.94 7.96
C GLN A 15 -5.86 -1.76 9.49
N ASP A 16 -6.10 -0.53 9.95
CA ASP A 16 -6.28 -0.22 11.37
C ASP A 16 -7.73 -0.36 11.84
N VAL A 17 -7.96 -0.13 13.13
CA VAL A 17 -9.28 -0.22 13.78
C VAL A 17 -10.29 0.83 13.26
N PHE A 18 -9.82 1.83 12.52
CA PHE A 18 -10.63 2.87 11.89
C PHE A 18 -10.77 2.64 10.37
N GLU A 19 -10.50 1.43 9.90
CA GLU A 19 -10.59 1.05 8.49
C GLU A 19 -9.61 1.79 7.55
N ARG A 20 -8.55 2.39 8.10
CA ARG A 20 -7.52 3.10 7.30
C ARG A 20 -6.39 2.16 6.95
N TYR A 21 -5.87 2.29 5.74
CA TYR A 21 -4.71 1.52 5.30
C TYR A 21 -3.40 2.19 5.73
N CYS A 22 -2.41 1.36 6.08
CA CYS A 22 -1.08 1.84 6.42
C CYS A 22 -0.46 2.60 5.26
N LEU A 23 -0.22 3.90 5.46
CA LEU A 23 0.34 4.79 4.44
C LEU A 23 1.71 4.30 3.94
N SER A 24 2.55 3.73 4.81
CA SER A 24 3.86 3.19 4.42
C SER A 24 3.75 1.96 3.53
N ASP A 25 2.77 1.09 3.79
CA ASP A 25 2.53 -0.10 2.96
C ASP A 25 1.95 0.32 1.59
N LEU A 26 1.10 1.35 1.55
CA LEU A 26 0.61 1.96 0.31
C LEU A 26 1.73 2.63 -0.50
N HIS A 27 2.65 3.37 0.13
CA HIS A 27 3.80 3.96 -0.57
C HIS A 27 4.64 2.88 -1.24
N LYS A 28 4.96 1.79 -0.53
CA LYS A 28 5.72 0.67 -1.12
C LYS A 28 4.99 0.04 -2.30
N ALA A 29 3.67 -0.08 -2.22
CA ALA A 29 2.85 -0.60 -3.32
C ALA A 29 2.87 0.34 -4.53
N ALA A 30 2.86 1.65 -4.31
CA ALA A 30 2.90 2.67 -5.36
C ALA A 30 4.28 2.84 -6.00
N ASP A 31 5.36 2.78 -5.21
CA ASP A 31 6.75 2.97 -5.67
C ASP A 31 7.21 1.92 -6.70
N LYS A 32 6.54 0.78 -6.79
CA LYS A 32 6.79 -0.24 -7.82
C LYS A 32 6.25 0.14 -9.20
N GLN A 33 5.46 1.22 -9.32
CA GLN A 33 5.00 1.70 -10.61
C GLN A 33 6.01 2.69 -11.19
N ASP A 34 6.70 2.26 -12.25
CA ASP A 34 7.58 3.10 -13.10
C ASP A 34 6.86 4.33 -13.70
N ARG A 35 5.54 4.40 -13.53
CA ARG A 35 4.63 5.40 -14.10
C ARG A 35 4.90 6.84 -13.62
N HIS A 36 5.56 7.02 -12.47
CA HIS A 36 5.79 8.35 -11.87
C HIS A 36 7.25 8.69 -11.62
N GLN A 37 8.19 7.89 -12.14
CA GLN A 37 9.59 8.26 -12.05
C GLN A 37 9.88 9.39 -13.05
N PRO A 38 10.65 10.41 -12.67
CA PRO A 38 11.17 11.33 -13.66
C PRO A 38 11.92 10.50 -14.70
N ALA A 39 11.59 10.69 -15.98
CA ALA A 39 12.59 10.44 -16.99
C ALA A 39 13.78 11.35 -16.64
N PHE A 40 15.01 10.87 -16.79
CA PHE A 40 16.29 11.56 -16.54
C PHE A 40 16.90 11.33 -15.15
#